data_AF-A0A5C1WJJ2-F1
#
_entry.id   AF-A0A5C1WJJ2-F1
#
_cell.length_a   1.000
_cell.length_b   1.000
_cell.length_c   1.000
_cell.angle_alpha   90.00
_cell.angle_beta   90.00
_cell.angle_gamma   90.00
#
_symmetry.space_group_name_H-M   'P 1'
#
loop_
_entity.id
_entity.type
_entity.pdbx_description
1 polymer ?
#
loop_
_entity_poly.entity_id
_entity_poly.type
_entity_poly.pdbx_seq_one_letter_code
_entity_poly.pdbx_strand_id
1 'polypeptide(L)'
;MNKATTAPWQSLPTVVELTEDGARKQQTARKMAEMLDDAPQDGAVPAEPLRSGGWSADTLVRNFRFGGEEVPTIVASAAPLLNLAHALRHTADQPDIEQLRRTTTEAINRYERDLAGARVSPERARAAHYVVCATVDDVVLSKPWGVRAGWARSGLVSTYHMDVTGGDKVFDLLDHFHQSPGANKDLLLLIYLCLSLAFEGRTRVSPRGALELSRIRDSLYKTLLGQYGTFERELSPHWRGVAARHRPLRTAAALWTLLSILALLFGLGYLFFSLSLDRASDGTFARLGDLPPNEAPSIYIEPPPKVIVAQNETKPPPKNEGPVEPIGVTRLTGFMNFLKPEVDDKLVTLWNDNGRVLVRINNAGLFDTGRADVKPGFQDVISRIGIALATAQFKAKVVGYTDNRPIYGSRGYGNNQALSEARAQAVGDILKTYVRGDGAVAVEGRGDADPVASNDTKDGQAQNRRTEILVIGKPEDGYTGSPLVLSLPPVNRSAPLPGGVTP
;
A
#
# COMPACT_ATOMS: atom_id res chain seq x y z
N MET A 1 -45.32 4.37 -76.21
CA MET A 1 -44.99 3.52 -75.05
C MET A 1 -45.95 3.81 -73.91
N ASN A 2 -46.68 2.82 -73.42
CA ASN A 2 -47.43 2.96 -72.17
C ASN A 2 -46.46 2.93 -70.99
N LYS A 3 -46.50 3.93 -70.12
CA LYS A 3 -45.90 3.81 -68.78
C LYS A 3 -46.72 2.77 -68.03
N ALA A 4 -46.10 1.62 -67.73
CA ALA A 4 -46.69 0.68 -66.79
C ALA A 4 -46.68 1.34 -65.41
N THR A 5 -47.84 1.82 -64.96
CA THR A 5 -48.03 2.27 -63.58
C THR A 5 -47.86 1.05 -62.68
N THR A 6 -46.70 0.92 -62.04
CA THR A 6 -46.47 -0.12 -61.04
C THR A 6 -47.51 0.01 -59.96
N ALA A 7 -48.40 -0.97 -59.85
CA ALA A 7 -49.45 -0.97 -58.84
C ALA A 7 -48.82 -0.84 -57.43
N PRO A 8 -49.44 -0.11 -56.50
CA PRO A 8 -48.93 -0.01 -55.14
C PRO A 8 -48.80 -1.42 -54.56
N TRP A 9 -47.71 -1.69 -53.82
CA TRP A 9 -47.41 -3.04 -53.34
C TRP A 9 -48.53 -3.65 -52.48
N GLN A 10 -49.37 -2.79 -51.91
CA GLN A 10 -50.66 -3.08 -51.28
C GLN A 10 -51.55 -4.05 -52.10
N SER A 11 -51.53 -3.96 -53.44
CA SER A 11 -52.37 -4.77 -54.34
C SER A 11 -51.68 -6.01 -54.92
N LEU A 12 -50.40 -6.23 -54.64
CA LEU A 12 -49.71 -7.48 -55.01
C LEU A 12 -50.13 -8.59 -54.04
N PRO A 13 -50.37 -9.83 -54.49
CA PRO A 13 -50.67 -10.93 -53.57
C PRO A 13 -49.52 -11.14 -52.57
N THR A 14 -49.84 -11.54 -51.33
CA THR A 14 -48.81 -11.94 -50.37
C THR A 14 -48.32 -13.30 -50.82
N VAL A 15 -47.00 -13.43 -51.02
CA VAL A 15 -46.38 -14.51 -51.84
C VAL A 15 -46.69 -15.93 -51.35
N VAL A 16 -47.09 -16.11 -50.09
CA VAL A 16 -47.78 -17.32 -49.66
C VAL A 16 -49.20 -17.33 -50.26
N GLU A 17 -49.31 -17.89 -51.47
CA GLU A 17 -50.60 -18.39 -51.96
C GLU A 17 -51.18 -19.32 -50.91
N LEU A 18 -52.46 -19.11 -50.58
CA LEU A 18 -53.16 -20.00 -49.68
C LEU A 18 -53.17 -21.39 -50.31
N THR A 19 -52.59 -22.37 -49.62
CA THR A 19 -52.85 -23.79 -49.90
C THR A 19 -54.37 -24.02 -49.95
N GLU A 20 -54.85 -25.01 -50.70
CA GLU A 20 -56.30 -25.21 -50.88
C GLU A 20 -57.07 -25.27 -49.54
N ASP A 21 -56.44 -25.83 -48.50
CA ASP A 21 -56.98 -25.84 -47.13
C ASP A 21 -57.02 -24.45 -46.48
N GLY A 22 -56.05 -23.57 -46.73
CA GLY A 22 -56.08 -22.17 -46.32
C GLY A 22 -57.24 -21.40 -46.96
N ALA A 23 -57.48 -21.61 -48.26
CA ALA A 23 -58.61 -21.01 -48.98
C ALA A 23 -59.97 -21.51 -48.45
N ARG A 24 -60.09 -22.82 -48.15
CA ARG A 24 -61.27 -23.41 -47.50
C ARG A 24 -61.49 -22.88 -46.09
N LYS A 25 -60.43 -22.74 -45.29
CA LYS A 25 -60.50 -22.10 -43.96
C LYS A 25 -61.00 -20.65 -44.07
N GLN A 26 -60.48 -19.87 -45.01
CA GLN A 26 -60.88 -18.48 -45.22
C GLN A 26 -62.36 -18.36 -45.63
N GLN A 27 -62.85 -19.20 -46.54
CA GLN A 27 -64.28 -19.26 -46.87
C GLN A 27 -65.15 -19.66 -45.66
N THR A 28 -64.70 -20.63 -44.87
CA THR A 28 -65.43 -21.10 -43.68
C THR A 28 -65.49 -20.02 -42.60
N ALA A 29 -64.38 -19.33 -42.34
CA ALA A 29 -64.30 -18.21 -41.41
C ALA A 29 -65.18 -17.03 -41.84
N ARG A 30 -65.19 -16.70 -43.13
CA ARG A 30 -66.06 -15.67 -43.70
C ARG A 30 -67.54 -16.01 -43.52
N LYS A 31 -67.92 -17.26 -43.79
CA LYS A 31 -69.29 -17.75 -43.59
C LYS A 31 -69.70 -17.79 -42.11
N MET A 32 -68.78 -18.11 -41.19
CA MET A 32 -69.03 -17.98 -39.74
C MET A 32 -69.18 -16.52 -39.29
N ALA A 33 -68.40 -15.60 -39.84
CA ALA A 33 -68.54 -14.17 -39.55
C ALA A 33 -69.90 -13.62 -40.04
N GLU A 34 -70.35 -14.04 -41.21
CA GLU A 34 -71.69 -13.74 -41.75
C GLU A 34 -72.81 -14.36 -40.89
N MET A 35 -72.64 -15.60 -40.38
CA MET A 35 -73.60 -16.23 -39.45
C MET A 35 -73.65 -15.55 -38.06
N LEU A 36 -72.54 -14.98 -37.60
CA LEU A 36 -72.48 -14.18 -36.37
C LEU A 36 -73.12 -12.78 -36.53
N ASP A 37 -73.48 -12.38 -37.74
CA ASP A 37 -74.19 -11.13 -38.02
C ASP A 37 -75.72 -11.26 -37.87
N ASP A 38 -76.24 -12.49 -37.92
CA ASP A 38 -77.68 -12.82 -37.88
C ASP A 38 -78.20 -13.13 -36.45
N ALA A 39 -77.35 -12.95 -35.44
CA ALA A 39 -77.71 -13.10 -34.03
C ALA A 39 -78.40 -11.83 -33.50
N PRO A 40 -79.54 -11.91 -32.79
CA PRO A 40 -80.21 -10.74 -32.23
C PRO A 40 -79.29 -9.97 -31.27
N GLN A 41 -79.22 -8.64 -31.44
CA GLN A 41 -78.54 -7.76 -30.49
C GLN A 41 -79.41 -7.54 -29.25
N ASP A 42 -79.52 -8.57 -28.42
CA ASP A 42 -80.19 -8.48 -27.12
C ASP A 42 -79.40 -7.59 -26.16
N GLY A 43 -79.87 -6.35 -26.02
CA GLY A 43 -79.43 -5.41 -24.99
C GLY A 43 -78.13 -4.67 -25.34
N ALA A 44 -78.27 -3.52 -26.01
CA ALA A 44 -77.27 -2.46 -25.94
C ALA A 44 -77.21 -1.92 -24.49
N VAL A 45 -76.43 -2.58 -23.62
CA VAL A 45 -76.13 -2.08 -22.27
C VAL A 45 -75.43 -0.73 -22.42
N PRO A 46 -75.87 0.33 -21.71
CA PRO A 46 -75.24 1.64 -21.82
C PRO A 46 -73.75 1.53 -21.50
N ALA A 47 -72.91 2.07 -22.37
CA ALA A 47 -71.47 2.16 -22.09
C ALA A 47 -71.29 2.98 -20.80
N GLU A 48 -70.69 2.36 -19.76
CA GLU A 48 -70.38 3.06 -18.53
C GLU A 48 -69.52 4.31 -18.84
N PRO A 49 -69.79 5.46 -18.20
CA PRO A 49 -69.05 6.68 -18.49
C PRO A 49 -67.57 6.49 -18.13
N LEU A 50 -66.72 6.70 -19.15
CA LEU A 50 -65.26 6.61 -19.07
C LEU A 50 -64.73 7.31 -17.81
N ARG A 51 -64.10 6.54 -16.92
CA ARG A 51 -63.31 7.11 -15.82
C ARG A 51 -62.08 7.78 -16.42
N SER A 52 -62.09 9.11 -16.45
CA SER A 52 -60.99 9.94 -16.93
C SER A 52 -59.78 9.83 -16.00
N GLY A 53 -58.94 8.82 -16.19
CA GLY A 53 -57.90 8.48 -15.21
C GLY A 53 -56.83 7.50 -15.70
N GLY A 54 -56.08 7.89 -16.73
CA GLY A 54 -54.82 7.23 -17.12
C GLY A 54 -54.87 6.43 -18.41
N TRP A 55 -53.74 6.46 -19.13
CA TRP A 55 -53.47 5.79 -20.42
C TRP A 55 -54.20 6.40 -21.63
N SER A 56 -53.42 6.80 -22.65
CA SER A 56 -53.94 7.11 -23.98
C SER A 56 -53.07 6.44 -25.05
N ALA A 57 -53.70 5.90 -26.09
CA ALA A 57 -52.99 5.26 -27.20
C ALA A 57 -52.02 6.23 -27.89
N ASP A 58 -52.40 7.51 -27.95
CA ASP A 58 -51.62 8.59 -28.55
C ASP A 58 -50.26 8.79 -27.83
N THR A 59 -50.27 8.81 -26.49
CA THR A 59 -49.05 8.96 -25.67
C THR A 59 -48.04 7.84 -25.92
N LEU A 60 -48.50 6.59 -26.08
CA LEU A 60 -47.63 5.44 -26.34
C LEU A 60 -46.98 5.45 -27.73
N VAL A 61 -47.66 6.06 -28.70
CA VAL A 61 -47.27 6.01 -30.11
C VAL A 61 -46.38 7.18 -30.51
N ARG A 62 -46.64 8.41 -30.04
CA ARG A 62 -45.96 9.60 -30.59
C ARG A 62 -44.43 9.55 -30.46
N ASN A 63 -43.92 9.16 -29.29
CA ASN A 63 -42.49 9.33 -28.97
C ASN A 63 -41.73 8.03 -28.68
N PHE A 64 -42.35 6.85 -28.74
CA PHE A 64 -41.65 5.59 -28.50
C PHE A 64 -40.76 5.19 -29.69
N ARG A 65 -39.49 4.87 -29.43
CA ARG A 65 -38.53 4.29 -30.37
C ARG A 65 -37.70 3.24 -29.63
N PHE A 66 -37.23 2.21 -30.33
CA PHE A 66 -36.19 1.34 -29.76
C PHE A 66 -34.87 2.11 -29.65
N GLY A 67 -34.10 1.84 -28.60
CA GLY A 67 -32.77 2.44 -28.40
C GLY A 67 -31.68 1.68 -29.16
N GLY A 68 -30.67 2.41 -29.62
CA GLY A 68 -29.52 1.89 -30.39
C GLY A 68 -29.56 2.35 -31.86
N GLU A 69 -28.41 2.74 -32.40
CA GLU A 69 -28.28 3.26 -33.77
C GLU A 69 -28.39 2.16 -34.85
N GLU A 70 -28.31 0.88 -34.47
CA GLU A 70 -28.20 -0.28 -35.37
C GLU A 70 -29.52 -1.02 -35.63
N VAL A 71 -30.67 -0.51 -35.16
CA VAL A 71 -31.96 -1.18 -35.34
C VAL A 71 -32.45 -1.06 -36.80
N PRO A 72 -32.72 -2.16 -37.52
CA PRO A 72 -33.19 -2.10 -38.92
C PRO A 72 -34.50 -1.33 -39.07
N THR A 73 -34.67 -0.58 -40.15
CA THR A 73 -35.84 0.31 -40.33
C THR A 73 -37.17 -0.42 -40.21
N ILE A 74 -37.28 -1.65 -40.74
CA ILE A 74 -38.47 -2.53 -40.62
C ILE A 74 -38.92 -2.72 -39.16
N VAL A 75 -37.97 -2.75 -38.23
CA VAL A 75 -38.20 -2.92 -36.78
C VAL A 75 -38.34 -1.56 -36.09
N ALA A 76 -37.49 -0.59 -36.45
CA ALA A 76 -37.46 0.73 -35.82
C ALA A 76 -38.77 1.52 -36.03
N SER A 77 -39.37 1.49 -37.23
CA SER A 77 -40.65 2.15 -37.50
C SER A 77 -41.86 1.36 -36.97
N ALA A 78 -41.72 0.06 -36.72
CA ALA A 78 -42.76 -0.74 -36.05
C ALA A 78 -42.81 -0.50 -34.52
N ALA A 79 -41.75 0.05 -33.93
CA ALA A 79 -41.60 0.23 -32.48
C ALA A 79 -42.83 0.88 -31.78
N PRO A 80 -43.45 1.96 -32.30
CA PRO A 80 -44.65 2.55 -31.68
C PRO A 80 -45.85 1.59 -31.60
N LEU A 81 -46.03 0.76 -32.63
CA LEU A 81 -47.13 -0.21 -32.73
C LEU A 81 -46.88 -1.42 -31.84
N LEU A 82 -45.62 -1.87 -31.72
CA LEU A 82 -45.23 -2.92 -30.77
C LEU A 82 -45.36 -2.46 -29.31
N ASN A 83 -45.02 -1.20 -29.00
CA ASN A 83 -45.24 -0.61 -27.68
C ASN A 83 -46.74 -0.51 -27.34
N LEU A 84 -47.56 -0.09 -28.31
CA LEU A 84 -49.03 -0.06 -28.17
C LEU A 84 -49.59 -1.46 -27.91
N ALA A 85 -49.21 -2.46 -28.72
CA ALA A 85 -49.64 -3.85 -28.56
C ALA A 85 -49.19 -4.44 -27.21
N HIS A 86 -47.94 -4.21 -26.81
CA HIS A 86 -47.43 -4.66 -25.51
C HIS A 86 -48.21 -4.04 -24.34
N ALA A 87 -48.45 -2.72 -24.36
CA ALA A 87 -49.21 -2.05 -23.33
C ALA A 87 -50.67 -2.54 -23.28
N LEU A 88 -51.36 -2.65 -24.42
CA LEU A 88 -52.71 -3.21 -24.52
C LEU A 88 -52.79 -4.64 -23.97
N ARG A 89 -51.75 -5.46 -24.16
CA ARG A 89 -51.69 -6.82 -23.59
C ARG A 89 -51.73 -6.81 -22.08
N HIS A 90 -51.18 -5.78 -21.42
CA HIS A 90 -51.18 -5.65 -19.96
C HIS A 90 -52.33 -4.80 -19.39
N THR A 91 -52.98 -3.94 -20.19
CA THR A 91 -54.19 -3.19 -19.76
C THR A 91 -55.41 -4.13 -19.66
N ALA A 92 -56.14 -4.04 -18.55
CA ALA A 92 -57.42 -4.74 -18.37
C ALA A 92 -58.62 -3.89 -18.79
N ASP A 93 -58.59 -2.59 -18.46
CA ASP A 93 -59.65 -1.63 -18.75
C ASP A 93 -59.84 -1.41 -20.26
N GLN A 94 -61.05 -1.00 -20.64
CA GLN A 94 -61.38 -0.66 -22.02
C GLN A 94 -60.91 0.77 -22.33
N PRO A 95 -60.01 0.98 -23.31
CA PRO A 95 -59.64 2.32 -23.75
C PRO A 95 -60.75 2.96 -24.60
N ASP A 96 -60.63 4.26 -24.90
CA ASP A 96 -61.39 4.89 -25.98
C ASP A 96 -61.08 4.17 -27.30
N ILE A 97 -62.06 3.43 -27.80
CA ILE A 97 -61.96 2.59 -29.00
C ILE A 97 -61.75 3.44 -30.25
N GLU A 98 -62.37 4.62 -30.33
CA GLU A 98 -62.26 5.49 -31.50
C GLU A 98 -60.92 6.22 -31.52
N GLN A 99 -60.45 6.68 -30.35
CA GLN A 99 -59.07 7.16 -30.22
C GLN A 99 -58.06 6.06 -30.56
N LEU A 100 -58.22 4.85 -30.02
CA LEU A 100 -57.34 3.71 -30.30
C LEU A 100 -57.30 3.40 -31.80
N ARG A 101 -58.46 3.30 -32.46
CA ARG A 101 -58.59 3.05 -33.89
C ARG A 101 -57.86 4.12 -34.70
N ARG A 102 -58.19 5.40 -34.50
CA ARG A 102 -57.55 6.54 -35.19
C ARG A 102 -56.03 6.53 -35.01
N THR A 103 -55.55 6.44 -33.78
CA THR A 103 -54.10 6.43 -33.49
C THR A 103 -53.38 5.25 -34.15
N THR A 104 -54.01 4.08 -34.17
CA THR A 104 -53.44 2.86 -34.77
C THR A 104 -53.39 2.96 -36.29
N THR A 105 -54.49 3.38 -36.94
CA THR A 105 -54.55 3.64 -38.39
C THR A 105 -53.50 4.67 -38.82
N GLU A 106 -53.35 5.79 -38.08
CA GLU A 106 -52.30 6.76 -38.36
C GLU A 106 -50.88 6.19 -38.20
N ALA A 107 -50.66 5.34 -37.20
CA ALA A 107 -49.37 4.71 -36.95
C ALA A 107 -49.00 3.69 -38.03
N ILE A 108 -49.98 2.90 -38.49
CA ILE A 108 -49.85 2.00 -39.63
C ILE A 108 -49.54 2.78 -40.92
N ASN A 109 -50.27 3.86 -41.20
CA ASN A 109 -50.00 4.74 -42.35
C ASN A 109 -48.65 5.50 -42.26
N ARG A 110 -48.06 5.63 -41.06
CA ARG A 110 -46.66 6.10 -40.88
C ARG A 110 -45.69 4.95 -41.21
N TYR A 111 -45.88 3.80 -40.60
CA TYR A 111 -45.10 2.58 -40.84
C TYR A 111 -45.00 2.22 -42.32
N GLU A 112 -46.12 2.30 -43.04
CA GLU A 112 -46.20 2.06 -44.48
C GLU A 112 -45.28 2.99 -45.30
N ARG A 113 -45.30 4.29 -44.98
CA ARG A 113 -44.45 5.30 -45.64
C ARG A 113 -42.97 5.10 -45.30
N ASP A 114 -42.66 4.72 -44.07
CA ASP A 114 -41.29 4.44 -43.64
C ASP A 114 -40.72 3.21 -44.39
N LEU A 115 -41.52 2.14 -44.54
CA LEU A 115 -41.16 0.96 -45.33
C LEU A 115 -40.93 1.31 -46.82
N ALA A 116 -41.78 2.15 -47.40
CA ALA A 116 -41.64 2.61 -48.78
C ALA A 116 -40.37 3.47 -48.98
N GLY A 117 -39.99 4.29 -48.00
CA GLY A 117 -38.75 5.08 -48.03
C GLY A 117 -37.47 4.24 -47.85
N ALA A 118 -37.55 3.12 -47.13
CA ALA A 118 -36.40 2.33 -46.69
C ALA A 118 -35.79 1.37 -47.73
N ARG A 119 -36.20 1.44 -49.01
CA ARG A 119 -35.78 0.52 -50.09
C ARG A 119 -36.02 -0.98 -49.79
N VAL A 120 -36.99 -1.29 -48.94
CA VAL A 120 -37.41 -2.66 -48.63
C VAL A 120 -38.07 -3.27 -49.88
N SER A 121 -37.91 -4.57 -50.12
CA SER A 121 -38.60 -5.20 -51.27
C SER A 121 -40.12 -5.26 -51.02
N PRO A 122 -40.96 -5.09 -52.06
CA PRO A 122 -42.43 -5.08 -51.91
C PRO A 122 -43.00 -6.26 -51.11
N GLU A 123 -42.45 -7.46 -51.34
CA GLU A 123 -42.81 -8.68 -50.60
C GLU A 123 -42.50 -8.57 -49.10
N ARG A 124 -41.28 -8.18 -48.72
CA ARG A 124 -40.87 -8.02 -47.32
C ARG A 124 -41.63 -6.88 -46.65
N ALA A 125 -41.91 -5.79 -47.37
CA ALA A 125 -42.73 -4.68 -46.88
C ALA A 125 -44.18 -5.12 -46.60
N ARG A 126 -44.82 -5.87 -47.53
CA ARG A 126 -46.18 -6.39 -47.33
C ARG A 126 -46.26 -7.40 -46.19
N ALA A 127 -45.27 -8.27 -46.06
CA ALA A 127 -45.18 -9.22 -44.95
C ALA A 127 -44.98 -8.51 -43.60
N ALA A 128 -44.06 -7.53 -43.53
CA ALA A 128 -43.84 -6.74 -42.32
C ALA A 128 -45.11 -5.98 -41.89
N HIS A 129 -45.80 -5.36 -42.86
CA HIS A 129 -47.08 -4.70 -42.64
C HIS A 129 -48.15 -5.65 -42.11
N TYR A 130 -48.26 -6.86 -42.69
CA TYR A 130 -49.19 -7.89 -42.23
C TYR A 130 -48.90 -8.33 -40.80
N VAL A 131 -47.64 -8.64 -40.49
CA VAL A 131 -47.22 -9.11 -39.15
C VAL A 131 -47.54 -8.08 -38.07
N VAL A 132 -47.31 -6.79 -38.33
CA VAL A 132 -47.65 -5.72 -37.36
C VAL A 132 -49.16 -5.53 -37.21
N CYS A 133 -49.92 -5.55 -38.32
CA CYS A 133 -51.39 -5.52 -38.27
C CYS A 133 -51.95 -6.68 -37.44
N ALA A 134 -51.50 -7.91 -37.74
CA ALA A 134 -51.92 -9.12 -37.06
C ALA A 134 -51.52 -9.12 -35.57
N THR A 135 -50.37 -8.54 -35.22
CA THR A 135 -49.93 -8.41 -33.82
C THR A 135 -50.87 -7.52 -33.00
N VAL A 136 -51.29 -6.37 -33.55
CA VAL A 136 -52.20 -5.46 -32.85
C VAL A 136 -53.62 -6.05 -32.78
N ASP A 137 -54.12 -6.62 -33.89
CA ASP A 137 -55.43 -7.26 -33.93
C ASP A 137 -55.50 -8.46 -32.96
N ASP A 138 -54.47 -9.31 -32.91
CA ASP A 138 -54.39 -10.46 -32.01
C ASP A 138 -54.47 -10.06 -30.53
N VAL A 139 -53.78 -8.97 -30.15
CA VAL A 139 -53.86 -8.44 -28.79
C VAL A 139 -55.24 -7.84 -28.50
N VAL A 140 -55.81 -7.03 -29.38
CA VAL A 140 -57.13 -6.41 -29.14
C VAL A 140 -58.22 -7.49 -29.06
N LEU A 141 -58.21 -8.47 -29.97
CA LEU A 141 -59.18 -9.57 -29.98
C LEU A 141 -58.99 -10.56 -28.84
N SER A 142 -57.82 -10.60 -28.17
CA SER A 142 -57.63 -11.35 -26.92
C SER A 142 -58.43 -10.77 -25.73
N LYS A 143 -58.91 -9.51 -25.84
CA LYS A 143 -59.58 -8.80 -24.76
C LYS A 143 -61.11 -8.96 -24.82
N PRO A 144 -61.81 -9.15 -23.68
CA PRO A 144 -63.28 -9.22 -23.65
C PRO A 144 -63.97 -7.98 -24.22
N TRP A 145 -63.33 -6.80 -24.14
CA TRP A 145 -63.84 -5.58 -24.75
C TRP A 145 -63.58 -5.48 -26.26
N GLY A 146 -62.53 -6.11 -26.80
CA GLY A 146 -62.16 -5.98 -28.23
C GLY A 146 -63.22 -6.56 -29.18
N VAL A 147 -63.81 -7.70 -28.80
CA VAL A 147 -64.93 -8.32 -29.54
C VAL A 147 -66.19 -7.45 -29.43
N ARG A 148 -66.56 -7.00 -28.22
CA ARG A 148 -67.73 -6.14 -27.98
C ARG A 148 -67.63 -4.77 -28.68
N ALA A 149 -66.41 -4.24 -28.82
CA ALA A 149 -66.11 -3.00 -29.52
C ALA A 149 -66.16 -3.12 -31.06
N GLY A 150 -66.57 -4.28 -31.61
CA GLY A 150 -66.70 -4.49 -33.05
C GLY A 150 -65.36 -4.58 -33.80
N TRP A 151 -64.22 -4.72 -33.10
CA TRP A 151 -62.90 -4.74 -33.72
C TRP A 151 -62.76 -5.88 -34.73
N ALA A 152 -63.39 -7.04 -34.47
CA ALA A 152 -63.37 -8.19 -35.38
C ALA A 152 -63.91 -7.90 -36.80
N ARG A 153 -64.83 -6.95 -36.95
CA ARG A 153 -65.43 -6.57 -38.25
C ARG A 153 -64.55 -5.63 -39.08
N SER A 154 -63.57 -4.99 -38.44
CA SER A 154 -62.84 -3.83 -38.98
C SER A 154 -61.43 -3.72 -38.38
N GLY A 155 -60.80 -4.87 -38.13
CA GLY A 155 -59.42 -4.96 -37.66
C GLY A 155 -58.44 -4.61 -38.78
N LEU A 156 -57.21 -4.27 -38.43
CA LEU A 156 -56.19 -3.82 -39.37
C LEU A 156 -55.94 -4.85 -40.49
N VAL A 157 -55.88 -6.14 -40.16
CA VAL A 157 -55.66 -7.21 -41.16
C VAL A 157 -56.83 -7.27 -42.15
N SER A 158 -58.07 -7.11 -41.67
CA SER A 158 -59.26 -7.08 -42.53
C SER A 158 -59.28 -5.82 -43.42
N THR A 159 -58.90 -4.66 -42.88
CA THR A 159 -58.91 -3.37 -43.59
C THR A 159 -57.82 -3.26 -44.64
N TYR A 160 -56.58 -3.67 -44.34
CA TYR A 160 -55.42 -3.47 -45.20
C TYR A 160 -55.05 -4.68 -46.06
N HIS A 161 -55.41 -5.89 -45.65
CA HIS A 161 -55.04 -7.13 -46.34
C HIS A 161 -56.22 -7.98 -46.80
N MET A 162 -57.46 -7.57 -46.54
CA MET A 162 -58.69 -8.30 -46.87
C MET A 162 -58.70 -9.75 -46.34
N ASP A 163 -58.07 -9.96 -45.19
CA ASP A 163 -57.88 -11.27 -44.57
C ASP A 163 -58.53 -11.30 -43.19
N VAL A 164 -59.15 -12.43 -42.86
CA VAL A 164 -59.93 -12.66 -41.63
C VAL A 164 -59.25 -13.75 -40.77
N THR A 165 -58.25 -14.44 -41.33
CA THR A 165 -57.59 -15.63 -40.73
C THR A 165 -56.31 -15.26 -39.96
N GLY A 166 -56.18 -14.00 -39.52
CA GLY A 166 -54.92 -13.30 -39.25
C GLY A 166 -53.88 -14.00 -38.36
N GLY A 167 -54.31 -14.89 -37.47
CA GLY A 167 -53.44 -15.60 -36.51
C GLY A 167 -52.66 -16.80 -37.06
N ASP A 168 -53.09 -17.44 -38.15
CA ASP A 168 -52.38 -18.59 -38.75
C ASP A 168 -51.24 -18.11 -39.66
N LYS A 169 -51.53 -17.16 -40.55
CA LYS A 169 -50.65 -16.74 -41.65
C LYS A 169 -49.33 -16.08 -41.23
N VAL A 170 -49.24 -15.56 -40.01
CA VAL A 170 -47.97 -15.06 -39.45
C VAL A 170 -46.95 -16.20 -39.30
N PHE A 171 -47.41 -17.41 -38.98
CA PHE A 171 -46.54 -18.59 -38.93
C PHE A 171 -46.15 -19.07 -40.33
N ASP A 172 -47.07 -19.03 -41.30
CA ASP A 172 -46.75 -19.37 -42.70
C ASP A 172 -45.73 -18.38 -43.30
N LEU A 173 -45.84 -17.09 -42.99
CA LEU A 173 -44.86 -16.07 -43.35
C LEU A 173 -43.51 -16.32 -42.66
N LEU A 174 -43.51 -16.69 -41.38
CA LEU A 174 -42.29 -17.08 -40.67
C LEU A 174 -41.61 -18.26 -41.39
N ASP A 175 -42.33 -19.34 -41.67
CA ASP A 175 -41.80 -20.54 -42.32
C ASP A 175 -41.30 -20.25 -43.75
N HIS A 176 -41.96 -19.36 -44.50
CA HIS A 176 -41.48 -18.89 -45.82
C HIS A 176 -40.16 -18.12 -45.71
N PHE A 177 -40.10 -17.06 -44.89
CA PHE A 177 -38.91 -16.21 -44.82
C PHE A 177 -37.72 -16.86 -44.09
N HIS A 178 -37.98 -17.87 -43.23
CA HIS A 178 -36.95 -18.65 -42.54
C HIS A 178 -36.11 -19.50 -43.50
N GLN A 179 -36.63 -19.87 -44.68
CA GLN A 179 -35.89 -20.58 -45.73
C GLN A 179 -34.69 -19.80 -46.27
N SER A 180 -34.69 -18.47 -46.15
CA SER A 180 -33.60 -17.59 -46.63
C SER A 180 -33.24 -16.54 -45.57
N PRO A 181 -32.68 -16.96 -44.43
CA PRO A 181 -32.62 -16.11 -43.23
C PRO A 181 -31.67 -14.92 -43.39
N GLY A 182 -30.62 -15.01 -44.23
CA GLY A 182 -29.70 -13.90 -44.48
C GLY A 182 -30.31 -12.72 -45.23
N ALA A 183 -31.22 -12.98 -46.19
CA ALA A 183 -31.94 -11.94 -46.92
C ALA A 183 -33.11 -11.35 -46.11
N ASN A 184 -33.62 -12.11 -45.14
CA ASN A 184 -34.86 -11.81 -44.42
C ASN A 184 -34.65 -11.48 -42.93
N LYS A 185 -33.41 -11.39 -42.46
CA LYS A 185 -33.06 -11.24 -41.03
C LYS A 185 -33.81 -10.11 -40.32
N ASP A 186 -34.02 -8.97 -40.98
CA ASP A 186 -34.72 -7.81 -40.41
C ASP A 186 -36.23 -8.06 -40.22
N LEU A 187 -36.84 -8.84 -41.12
CA LEU A 187 -38.25 -9.26 -41.01
C LEU A 187 -38.40 -10.41 -39.99
N LEU A 188 -37.44 -11.35 -39.95
CA LEU A 188 -37.38 -12.40 -38.94
C LEU A 188 -37.19 -11.81 -37.54
N LEU A 189 -36.42 -10.73 -37.40
CA LEU A 189 -36.27 -9.96 -36.16
C LEU A 189 -37.59 -9.28 -35.75
N LEU A 190 -38.32 -8.68 -36.70
CA LEU A 190 -39.66 -8.15 -36.44
C LEU A 190 -40.61 -9.23 -35.92
N ILE A 191 -40.69 -10.38 -36.60
CA ILE A 191 -41.55 -11.51 -36.20
C ILE A 191 -41.15 -12.02 -34.80
N TYR A 192 -39.85 -12.14 -34.53
CA TYR A 192 -39.33 -12.53 -33.21
C TYR A 192 -39.79 -11.57 -32.10
N LEU A 193 -39.73 -10.25 -32.34
CA LEU A 193 -40.19 -9.25 -31.38
C LEU A 193 -41.71 -9.31 -31.19
N CYS A 194 -42.49 -9.49 -32.26
CA CYS A 194 -43.94 -9.70 -32.16
C CYS A 194 -44.28 -10.90 -31.25
N LEU A 195 -43.70 -12.07 -31.53
CA LEU A 195 -43.88 -13.31 -30.75
C LEU A 195 -43.40 -13.18 -29.29
N SER A 196 -42.40 -12.33 -29.04
CA SER A 196 -41.83 -12.14 -27.70
C SER A 196 -42.59 -11.14 -26.83
N LEU A 197 -43.28 -10.17 -27.44
CA LEU A 197 -43.90 -9.03 -26.75
C LEU A 197 -45.43 -9.12 -26.64
N ALA A 198 -46.09 -9.69 -27.65
CA ALA A 198 -47.52 -9.44 -27.89
C ALA A 198 -48.28 -10.57 -28.59
N PHE A 199 -47.76 -11.11 -29.70
CA PHE A 199 -48.49 -12.01 -30.60
C PHE A 199 -48.42 -13.47 -30.14
N GLU A 200 -49.60 -14.11 -30.07
CA GLU A 200 -49.73 -15.55 -29.76
C GLU A 200 -50.40 -16.28 -30.92
N GLY A 201 -51.37 -15.65 -31.61
CA GLY A 201 -52.06 -16.22 -32.77
C GLY A 201 -52.62 -17.61 -32.49
N ARG A 202 -52.37 -18.55 -33.42
CA ARG A 202 -52.83 -19.95 -33.30
C ARG A 202 -52.35 -20.67 -32.03
N THR A 203 -51.26 -20.22 -31.41
CA THR A 203 -50.76 -20.85 -30.17
C THR A 203 -51.66 -20.58 -28.98
N ARG A 204 -52.45 -19.49 -28.97
CA ARG A 204 -53.37 -19.16 -27.86
C ARG A 204 -54.43 -20.23 -27.61
N VAL A 205 -54.92 -20.88 -28.68
CA VAL A 205 -55.97 -21.91 -28.61
C VAL A 205 -55.42 -23.34 -28.49
N SER A 206 -54.10 -23.52 -28.61
CA SER A 206 -53.44 -24.82 -28.54
C SER A 206 -53.23 -25.25 -27.08
N PRO A 207 -53.63 -26.47 -26.66
CA PRO A 207 -53.36 -26.98 -25.30
C PRO A 207 -51.87 -27.08 -24.93
N ARG A 208 -50.97 -27.02 -25.92
CA ARG A 208 -49.50 -26.98 -25.74
C ARG A 208 -48.88 -25.67 -26.26
N GLY A 209 -49.70 -24.64 -26.49
CA GLY A 209 -49.34 -23.41 -27.17
C GLY A 209 -48.12 -22.68 -26.58
N ALA A 210 -48.05 -22.54 -25.25
CA ALA A 210 -46.91 -21.90 -24.60
C ALA A 210 -45.57 -22.61 -24.87
N LEU A 211 -45.58 -23.95 -24.98
CA LEU A 211 -44.39 -24.75 -25.30
C LEU A 211 -44.04 -24.66 -26.79
N GLU A 212 -45.05 -24.66 -27.68
CA GLU A 212 -44.89 -24.43 -29.12
C GLU A 212 -44.27 -23.05 -29.38
N LEU A 213 -44.85 -22.00 -28.79
CA LEU A 213 -44.39 -20.61 -28.91
C LEU A 213 -42.96 -20.44 -28.39
N SER A 214 -42.59 -21.04 -27.25
CA SER A 214 -41.21 -20.98 -26.76
C SER A 214 -40.25 -21.69 -27.73
N ARG A 215 -40.60 -22.87 -28.26
CA ARG A 215 -39.75 -23.58 -29.24
C ARG A 215 -39.55 -22.78 -30.52
N ILE A 216 -40.61 -22.15 -31.04
CA ILE A 216 -40.53 -21.29 -32.22
C ILE A 216 -39.60 -20.09 -31.94
N ARG A 217 -39.80 -19.41 -30.80
CA ARG A 217 -38.97 -18.28 -30.37
C ARG A 217 -37.49 -18.67 -30.19
N ASP A 218 -37.22 -19.81 -29.55
CA ASP A 218 -35.85 -20.28 -29.29
C ASP A 218 -35.13 -20.73 -30.58
N SER A 219 -35.88 -21.29 -31.53
CA SER A 219 -35.38 -21.61 -32.89
C SER A 219 -35.03 -20.33 -33.65
N LEU A 220 -35.97 -19.38 -33.70
CA LEU A 220 -35.82 -18.11 -34.39
C LEU A 220 -34.70 -17.25 -33.78
N TYR A 221 -34.54 -17.26 -32.45
CA TYR A 221 -33.42 -16.62 -31.76
C TYR A 221 -32.07 -17.18 -32.21
N LYS A 222 -31.92 -18.51 -32.32
CA LYS A 222 -30.67 -19.13 -32.80
C LYS A 222 -30.38 -18.76 -34.25
N THR A 223 -31.41 -18.71 -35.11
CA THR A 223 -31.27 -18.24 -36.49
C THR A 223 -30.80 -16.79 -36.54
N LEU A 224 -31.41 -15.90 -35.76
CA LEU A 224 -31.05 -14.48 -35.70
C LEU A 224 -29.63 -14.26 -35.16
N LEU A 225 -29.23 -14.99 -34.11
CA LEU A 225 -27.86 -14.96 -33.58
C LEU A 225 -26.82 -15.37 -34.65
N GLY A 226 -27.18 -16.31 -35.53
CA GLY A 226 -26.34 -16.67 -36.68
C GLY A 226 -26.26 -15.62 -37.80
N GLN A 227 -27.26 -14.73 -37.93
CA GLN A 227 -27.32 -13.71 -39.01
C GLN A 227 -26.85 -12.30 -38.60
N TYR A 228 -26.97 -11.96 -37.32
CA TYR A 228 -26.44 -10.71 -36.75
C TYR A 228 -25.08 -10.92 -36.06
N GLY A 229 -24.68 -12.17 -35.81
CA GLY A 229 -23.47 -12.50 -35.09
C GLY A 229 -23.66 -12.52 -33.57
N THR A 230 -22.59 -12.82 -32.85
CA THR A 230 -22.57 -12.76 -31.39
C THR A 230 -22.54 -11.31 -30.93
N PHE A 231 -23.70 -10.78 -30.51
CA PHE A 231 -23.74 -9.54 -29.76
C PHE A 231 -22.95 -9.71 -28.45
N GLU A 232 -21.81 -9.05 -28.32
CA GLU A 232 -21.18 -8.85 -27.02
C GLU A 232 -22.13 -8.01 -26.18
N ARG A 233 -22.78 -8.67 -25.21
CA ARG A 233 -23.79 -8.06 -24.35
C ARG A 233 -23.10 -7.22 -23.27
N GLU A 234 -22.53 -6.09 -23.69
CA GLU A 234 -22.04 -5.05 -22.80
C GLU A 234 -23.14 -4.71 -21.80
N LEU A 235 -22.88 -4.93 -20.51
CA LEU A 235 -23.90 -4.93 -19.45
C LEU A 235 -24.61 -3.56 -19.25
N SER A 236 -24.07 -2.51 -19.86
CA SER A 236 -24.74 -1.22 -20.00
C SER A 236 -24.27 -0.50 -21.28
N PRO A 237 -25.14 0.26 -21.99
CA PRO A 237 -24.76 1.01 -23.20
C PRO A 237 -23.63 2.03 -23.02
N HIS A 238 -23.31 2.38 -21.77
CA HIS A 238 -22.26 3.33 -21.40
C HIS A 238 -21.34 2.74 -20.33
N TRP A 239 -21.00 1.45 -20.44
CA TRP A 239 -20.11 0.77 -19.47
C TRP A 239 -18.72 1.41 -19.37
N ARG A 240 -18.27 2.08 -20.43
CA ARG A 240 -17.04 2.88 -20.44
C ARG A 240 -17.26 4.09 -19.54
N GLY A 241 -16.96 3.89 -18.26
CA GLY A 241 -16.95 4.96 -17.27
C GLY A 241 -16.09 6.13 -17.75
N VAL A 242 -16.47 7.35 -17.36
CA VAL A 242 -15.72 8.56 -17.66
C VAL A 242 -14.25 8.33 -17.29
N ALA A 243 -13.32 8.71 -18.16
CA ALA A 243 -11.88 8.62 -17.95
C ALA A 243 -11.40 9.65 -16.89
N ALA A 244 -11.95 9.53 -15.68
CA ALA A 244 -11.62 10.32 -14.52
C ALA A 244 -10.23 9.90 -14.05
N ARG A 245 -9.25 10.79 -14.26
CA ARG A 245 -7.86 10.59 -13.83
C ARG A 245 -7.85 10.34 -12.31
N HIS A 246 -7.57 9.09 -11.91
CA HIS A 246 -7.58 8.68 -10.50
C HIS A 246 -6.67 9.61 -9.70
N ARG A 247 -7.28 10.43 -8.83
CA ARG A 247 -6.55 11.20 -7.81
C ARG A 247 -6.44 10.30 -6.58
N PRO A 248 -5.28 9.66 -6.33
CA PRO A 248 -5.10 8.90 -5.10
C PRO A 248 -5.28 9.85 -3.91
N LEU A 249 -5.96 9.37 -2.87
CA LEU A 249 -6.10 10.08 -1.61
C LEU A 249 -4.70 10.37 -1.06
N ARG A 250 -4.31 11.65 -1.00
CA ARG A 250 -3.01 12.10 -0.46
C ARG A 250 -2.90 11.92 1.07
N THR A 251 -3.85 11.19 1.68
CA THR A 251 -3.93 10.88 3.10
C THR A 251 -2.71 10.10 3.59
N ALA A 252 -2.16 9.19 2.78
CA ALA A 252 -0.90 8.51 3.10
C ALA A 252 0.26 9.50 3.29
N ALA A 253 0.42 10.47 2.39
CA ALA A 253 1.45 11.50 2.52
C ALA A 253 1.22 12.40 3.74
N ALA A 254 -0.03 12.81 3.99
CA ALA A 254 -0.40 13.61 5.16
C ALA A 254 -0.12 12.88 6.49
N LEU A 255 -0.45 11.58 6.55
CA LEU A 255 -0.15 10.71 7.70
C LEU A 255 1.36 10.64 7.95
N TRP A 256 2.16 10.34 6.92
CA TRP A 256 3.61 10.27 7.05
C TRP A 256 4.24 11.61 7.45
N THR A 257 3.76 12.74 6.92
CA THR A 257 4.26 14.06 7.37
C THR A 257 3.96 14.35 8.83
N LEU A 258 2.77 13.98 9.32
CA LEU A 258 2.39 14.18 10.73
C LEU A 258 3.22 13.28 11.65
N LEU A 259 3.43 12.02 11.26
CA LEU A 259 4.30 11.06 11.96
C LEU A 259 5.75 11.55 12.03
N SER A 260 6.30 12.07 10.94
CA SER A 260 7.66 12.63 10.92
C SER A 260 7.81 13.89 11.78
N ILE A 261 6.80 14.78 11.81
CA ILE A 261 6.80 15.95 12.68
C ILE A 261 6.75 15.53 14.16
N LEU A 262 5.91 14.56 14.50
CA LEU A 262 5.82 14.03 15.87
C LEU A 262 7.13 13.36 16.32
N ALA A 263 7.75 12.56 15.46
CA ALA A 263 9.05 11.95 15.71
C ALA A 263 10.17 13.00 15.89
N LEU A 264 10.17 14.06 15.08
CA LEU A 264 11.11 15.18 15.22
C LEU A 264 10.93 15.91 16.56
N LEU A 265 9.68 16.16 16.98
CA LEU A 265 9.37 16.77 18.28
C LEU A 265 9.88 15.92 19.45
N PHE A 266 9.66 14.60 19.42
CA PHE A 266 10.21 13.70 20.45
C PHE A 266 11.74 13.66 20.44
N GLY A 267 12.37 13.65 19.26
CA GLY A 267 13.84 13.69 19.13
C GLY A 267 14.45 14.99 19.68
N LEU A 268 13.84 16.14 19.38
CA LEU A 268 14.26 17.44 19.92
C LEU A 268 14.04 17.54 21.43
N GLY A 269 12.91 17.02 21.94
CA GLY A 269 12.64 16.95 23.37
C GLY A 269 13.65 16.08 24.11
N TYR A 270 13.96 14.88 23.60
CA TYR A 270 14.99 14.00 24.14
C TYR A 270 16.37 14.68 24.16
N LEU A 271 16.79 15.31 23.05
CA LEU A 271 18.06 16.03 22.96
C LEU A 271 18.14 17.18 23.98
N PHE A 272 17.06 17.96 24.13
CA PHE A 272 16.97 19.03 25.12
C PHE A 272 17.11 18.51 26.54
N PHE A 273 16.38 17.45 26.90
CA PHE A 273 16.45 16.87 28.25
C PHE A 273 17.82 16.23 28.53
N SER A 274 18.43 15.52 27.58
CA SER A 274 19.79 14.98 27.75
C SER A 274 20.79 16.11 28.04
N LEU A 275 20.88 17.10 27.15
CA LEU A 275 21.83 18.21 27.31
C LEU A 275 21.56 19.05 28.58
N SER A 276 20.32 19.13 29.05
CA SER A 276 19.98 19.80 30.30
C SER A 276 20.37 18.97 31.53
N LEU A 277 20.20 17.65 31.48
CA LEU A 277 20.56 16.73 32.57
C LEU A 277 22.08 16.59 32.69
N ASP A 278 22.80 16.45 31.59
CA ASP A 278 24.26 16.33 31.56
C ASP A 278 24.92 17.56 32.22
N ARG A 279 24.48 18.77 31.84
CA ARG A 279 24.94 20.04 32.46
C ARG A 279 24.64 20.14 33.96
N ALA A 280 23.49 19.64 34.40
CA ALA A 280 23.12 19.64 35.81
C ALA A 280 23.90 18.59 36.62
N SER A 281 24.18 17.44 35.99
CA SER A 281 24.98 16.34 36.54
C SER A 281 26.43 16.78 36.76
N ASP A 282 27.10 17.29 35.72
CA ASP A 282 28.51 17.69 35.81
C ASP A 282 28.73 18.80 36.86
N GLY A 283 27.81 19.77 36.94
CA GLY A 283 27.84 20.80 38.00
C GLY A 283 27.60 20.26 39.42
N THR A 284 26.96 19.09 39.56
CA THR A 284 26.78 18.40 40.84
C THR A 284 27.99 17.52 41.18
N PHE A 285 28.56 16.83 40.20
CA PHE A 285 29.79 16.04 40.36
C PHE A 285 31.00 16.92 40.71
N ALA A 286 31.14 18.10 40.09
CA ALA A 286 32.19 19.07 40.46
C ALA A 286 32.10 19.44 41.95
N ARG A 287 30.90 19.81 42.43
CA ARG A 287 30.66 20.12 43.85
C ARG A 287 30.94 18.94 44.78
N LEU A 288 30.71 17.71 44.34
CA LEU A 288 31.00 16.51 45.12
C LEU A 288 32.52 16.25 45.21
N GLY A 289 33.27 16.51 44.14
CA GLY A 289 34.74 16.42 44.13
C GLY A 289 35.45 17.50 44.95
N ASP A 290 34.79 18.65 45.16
CA ASP A 290 35.29 19.74 46.01
C ASP A 290 34.96 19.56 47.51
N LEU A 291 34.25 18.50 47.92
CA LEU A 291 33.91 18.26 49.33
C LEU A 291 35.07 17.58 50.09
N PRO A 292 35.58 18.18 51.18
CA PRO A 292 36.66 17.59 51.95
C PRO A 292 36.24 16.30 52.68
N PRO A 293 37.19 15.38 52.98
CA PRO A 293 38.64 15.54 52.83
C PRO A 293 39.19 15.17 51.44
N ASN A 294 39.94 16.10 50.82
CA ASN A 294 40.63 15.87 49.54
C ASN A 294 42.04 15.25 49.70
N GLU A 295 42.45 14.95 50.93
CA GLU A 295 43.70 14.25 51.24
C GLU A 295 43.44 12.79 51.61
N ALA A 296 44.30 11.89 51.12
CA ALA A 296 44.21 10.48 51.48
C ALA A 296 44.51 10.30 52.98
N PRO A 297 43.72 9.48 53.73
CA PRO A 297 43.90 9.33 55.16
C PRO A 297 45.27 8.74 55.49
N SER A 298 46.15 9.56 56.05
CA SER A 298 47.46 9.15 56.55
C SER A 298 47.37 8.86 58.05
N ILE A 299 47.72 7.63 58.42
CA ILE A 299 47.86 7.25 59.83
C ILE A 299 49.19 7.82 60.32
N TYR A 300 49.14 8.74 61.29
CA TYR A 300 50.33 9.35 61.88
C TYR A 300 51.15 8.29 62.63
N ILE A 301 52.39 8.08 62.22
CA ILE A 301 53.39 7.30 62.94
C ILE A 301 54.55 8.25 63.25
N GLU A 302 54.91 8.40 64.53
CA GLU A 302 55.97 9.31 64.95
C GLU A 302 57.34 8.87 64.40
N PRO A 303 58.11 9.76 63.74
CA PRO A 303 59.43 9.43 63.24
C PRO A 303 60.49 9.45 64.36
N PRO A 304 61.44 8.50 64.40
CA PRO A 304 62.54 8.52 65.36
C PRO A 304 63.51 9.69 65.14
N PRO A 305 64.24 10.15 66.18
CA PRO A 305 65.01 11.39 66.13
C PRO A 305 66.24 11.31 65.22
N LYS A 306 66.51 12.40 64.50
CA LYS A 306 67.65 12.55 63.57
C LYS A 306 68.98 12.71 64.33
N VAL A 307 69.97 11.88 63.97
CA VAL A 307 71.38 12.15 64.27
C VAL A 307 71.96 13.06 63.18
N ILE A 308 72.70 14.09 63.59
CA ILE A 308 73.30 15.09 62.70
C ILE A 308 74.64 14.55 62.16
N VAL A 309 74.87 14.69 60.85
CA VAL A 309 76.12 14.31 60.19
C VAL A 309 77.12 15.47 60.22
N ALA A 310 78.37 15.19 60.59
CA ALA A 310 79.51 16.09 60.46
C ALA A 310 80.64 15.42 59.66
N GLN A 311 81.40 16.21 58.89
CA GLN A 311 82.41 15.74 57.93
C GLN A 311 83.79 15.57 58.58
N ASN A 312 84.55 14.52 58.24
CA ASN A 312 85.90 14.62 57.63
C ASN A 312 86.64 13.27 57.46
N GLU A 313 87.77 13.36 56.75
CA GLU A 313 88.63 12.35 56.15
C GLU A 313 89.27 11.31 57.11
N THR A 314 89.50 10.07 56.64
CA THR A 314 90.81 9.35 56.58
C THR A 314 90.67 7.87 56.16
N LYS A 315 91.79 7.19 55.84
CA LYS A 315 91.95 5.82 55.28
C LYS A 315 93.26 5.22 55.85
N PRO A 316 93.52 3.88 55.93
CA PRO A 316 92.74 2.66 56.23
C PRO A 316 93.39 1.96 57.50
N PRO A 317 93.60 0.62 57.67
CA PRO A 317 92.96 -0.65 57.25
C PRO A 317 92.58 -1.54 58.51
N PRO A 318 92.79 -2.88 58.61
CA PRO A 318 92.03 -4.03 58.06
C PRO A 318 91.50 -5.05 59.13
N LYS A 319 90.96 -6.21 58.68
CA LYS A 319 90.66 -7.47 59.41
C LYS A 319 89.46 -7.43 60.40
N ASN A 320 88.67 -8.48 60.67
CA ASN A 320 88.47 -9.88 60.22
C ASN A 320 87.08 -10.32 60.81
N GLU A 321 86.35 -11.41 60.45
CA GLU A 321 86.38 -12.44 59.39
C GLU A 321 84.99 -13.17 59.38
N GLY A 322 84.55 -13.74 58.25
CA GLY A 322 83.52 -14.80 58.22
C GLY A 322 82.03 -14.41 58.02
N PRO A 323 81.16 -15.38 57.65
CA PRO A 323 80.66 -15.39 56.27
C PRO A 323 79.14 -15.61 56.09
N VAL A 324 78.52 -14.91 55.11
CA VAL A 324 77.29 -15.37 54.43
C VAL A 324 77.35 -14.96 52.94
N GLU A 325 76.87 -15.84 52.07
CA GLU A 325 77.01 -15.78 50.61
C GLU A 325 76.06 -14.77 49.92
N PRO A 326 76.42 -14.29 48.70
CA PRO A 326 75.57 -13.37 47.93
C PRO A 326 74.61 -14.13 46.99
N ILE A 327 73.31 -13.80 47.02
CA ILE A 327 72.33 -13.89 45.90
C ILE A 327 71.04 -13.20 46.36
N GLY A 328 70.44 -12.36 45.50
CA GLY A 328 69.11 -11.79 45.77
C GLY A 328 68.87 -10.44 45.12
N VAL A 329 68.55 -10.43 43.82
CA VAL A 329 68.07 -9.23 43.13
C VAL A 329 66.79 -8.73 43.82
N THR A 330 66.72 -7.46 44.21
CA THR A 330 65.52 -6.87 44.83
C THR A 330 64.29 -7.13 43.94
N ARG A 331 63.15 -7.50 44.53
CA ARG A 331 61.92 -7.87 43.78
C ARG A 331 61.53 -6.80 42.74
N LEU A 332 61.69 -5.53 43.11
CA LEU A 332 61.44 -4.37 42.25
C LEU A 332 62.40 -4.29 41.05
N THR A 333 63.69 -4.60 41.25
CA THR A 333 64.69 -4.68 40.18
C THR A 333 64.40 -5.83 39.21
N GLY A 334 63.94 -6.97 39.73
CA GLY A 334 63.44 -8.08 38.91
C GLY A 334 62.25 -7.67 38.03
N PHE A 335 61.26 -6.99 38.63
CA PHE A 335 60.09 -6.44 37.91
C PHE A 335 60.48 -5.43 36.82
N MET A 336 61.38 -4.48 37.11
CA MET A 336 61.82 -3.48 36.14
C MET A 336 62.62 -4.09 34.98
N ASN A 337 63.51 -5.05 35.26
CA ASN A 337 64.26 -5.76 34.21
C ASN A 337 63.36 -6.60 33.30
N PHE A 338 62.26 -7.13 33.84
CA PHE A 338 61.33 -7.99 33.13
C PHE A 338 60.44 -7.24 32.14
N LEU A 339 60.13 -5.96 32.42
CA LEU A 339 59.41 -5.05 31.50
C LEU A 339 60.34 -4.24 30.57
N LYS A 340 61.64 -4.58 30.55
CA LYS A 340 62.62 -3.89 29.72
C LYS A 340 62.28 -3.92 28.21
N PRO A 341 61.82 -5.04 27.61
CA PRO A 341 61.45 -5.07 26.20
C PRO A 341 60.35 -4.04 25.86
N GLU A 342 59.29 -3.96 26.66
CA GLU A 342 58.17 -3.04 26.44
C GLU A 342 58.53 -1.56 26.67
N VAL A 343 59.59 -1.29 27.44
CA VAL A 343 60.20 0.04 27.59
C VAL A 343 61.07 0.38 26.39
N ASP A 344 61.90 -0.56 25.91
CA ASP A 344 62.76 -0.37 24.74
C ASP A 344 61.89 -0.16 23.46
N ASP A 345 60.75 -0.85 23.35
CA ASP A 345 59.72 -0.66 22.30
C ASP A 345 58.83 0.60 22.50
N LYS A 346 59.04 1.38 23.57
CA LYS A 346 58.31 2.63 23.92
C LYS A 346 56.80 2.48 24.14
N LEU A 347 56.35 1.26 24.45
CA LEU A 347 54.95 0.94 24.79
C LEU A 347 54.63 1.35 26.24
N VAL A 348 55.65 1.31 27.11
CA VAL A 348 55.54 1.60 28.55
C VAL A 348 56.65 2.57 28.97
N THR A 349 56.34 3.47 29.92
CA THR A 349 57.35 4.27 30.63
C THR A 349 57.29 3.99 32.13
N LEU A 350 58.45 3.81 32.74
CA LEU A 350 58.60 3.47 34.17
C LEU A 350 59.17 4.67 34.92
N TRP A 351 58.54 5.03 36.05
CA TRP A 351 59.05 6.02 36.99
C TRP A 351 59.10 5.36 38.38
N ASN A 352 60.20 5.50 39.10
CA ASN A 352 60.39 4.95 40.44
C ASN A 352 60.54 6.10 41.44
N ASP A 353 59.72 6.09 42.48
CA ASP A 353 59.80 7.03 43.61
C ASP A 353 59.57 6.26 44.92
N ASN A 354 60.59 6.23 45.78
CA ASN A 354 60.54 5.71 47.16
C ASN A 354 59.84 4.33 47.31
N GLY A 355 60.13 3.38 46.41
CA GLY A 355 59.58 2.02 46.45
C GLY A 355 58.20 1.85 45.80
N ARG A 356 57.69 2.90 45.13
CA ARG A 356 56.51 2.85 44.25
C ARG A 356 56.97 3.00 42.81
N VAL A 357 56.47 2.13 41.92
CA VAL A 357 56.75 2.24 40.48
C VAL A 357 55.47 2.63 39.75
N LEU A 358 55.49 3.79 39.12
CA LEU A 358 54.45 4.23 38.21
C LEU A 358 54.75 3.67 36.82
N VAL A 359 53.94 2.71 36.39
CA VAL A 359 53.94 2.13 35.05
C VAL A 359 52.94 2.91 34.21
N ARG A 360 53.40 3.90 33.45
CA ARG A 360 52.54 4.67 32.53
C ARG A 360 52.55 3.98 31.16
N ILE A 361 51.41 3.45 30.76
CA ILE A 361 51.22 2.90 29.41
C ILE A 361 51.09 4.07 28.44
N ASN A 362 51.81 4.01 27.31
CA ASN A 362 51.69 5.00 26.27
C ASN A 362 50.33 4.84 25.55
N ASN A 363 49.36 5.65 25.97
CA ASN A 363 47.96 5.50 25.58
C ASN A 363 47.66 5.97 24.13
N ALA A 364 48.68 6.41 23.38
CA ALA A 364 48.61 6.68 21.94
C ALA A 364 48.41 5.37 21.14
N GLY A 365 47.21 4.78 21.25
CA GLY A 365 46.83 3.53 20.59
C GLY A 365 46.04 2.55 21.47
N LEU A 366 46.07 2.70 22.80
CA LEU A 366 45.49 1.74 23.75
C LEU A 366 43.96 1.59 23.61
N PHE A 367 43.26 2.70 23.38
CA PHE A 367 41.81 2.76 23.12
C PHE A 367 41.51 3.56 21.85
N ASP A 368 40.36 3.30 21.23
CA ASP A 368 39.79 4.22 20.24
C ASP A 368 39.15 5.45 20.90
N THR A 369 39.00 6.52 20.13
CA THR A 369 38.35 7.77 20.55
C THR A 369 36.93 7.49 21.05
N GLY A 370 36.61 7.92 22.27
CA GLY A 370 35.30 7.69 22.91
C GLY A 370 35.01 6.23 23.32
N ARG A 371 35.98 5.32 23.28
CA ARG A 371 35.83 3.91 23.71
C ARG A 371 36.67 3.54 24.93
N ALA A 372 36.26 2.46 25.60
CA ALA A 372 36.98 1.82 26.70
C ALA A 372 37.53 0.41 26.35
N ASP A 373 37.30 -0.09 25.14
CA ASP A 373 37.82 -1.39 24.70
C ASP A 373 39.33 -1.33 24.43
N VAL A 374 40.10 -2.16 25.13
CA VAL A 374 41.56 -2.27 24.94
C VAL A 374 41.89 -2.94 23.61
N LYS A 375 42.68 -2.29 22.75
CA LYS A 375 43.06 -2.86 21.45
C LYS A 375 43.90 -4.13 21.60
N PRO A 376 43.73 -5.15 20.74
CA PRO A 376 44.42 -6.45 20.86
C PRO A 376 45.93 -6.35 21.09
N GLY A 377 46.65 -5.54 20.31
CA GLY A 377 48.11 -5.40 20.42
C GLY A 377 48.63 -4.79 21.75
N PHE A 378 47.74 -4.24 22.59
CA PHE A 378 48.09 -3.79 23.94
C PHE A 378 47.60 -4.76 25.04
N GLN A 379 46.74 -5.73 24.71
CA GLN A 379 46.32 -6.76 25.67
C GLN A 379 47.50 -7.65 26.06
N ASP A 380 48.40 -7.95 25.12
CA ASP A 380 49.65 -8.69 25.38
C ASP A 380 50.58 -7.92 26.33
N VAL A 381 50.70 -6.61 26.17
CA VAL A 381 51.50 -5.72 27.06
C VAL A 381 50.92 -5.69 28.47
N ILE A 382 49.61 -5.54 28.62
CA ILE A 382 48.96 -5.54 29.94
C ILE A 382 49.04 -6.93 30.58
N SER A 383 48.95 -8.00 29.79
CA SER A 383 49.15 -9.38 30.25
C SER A 383 50.60 -9.61 30.72
N ARG A 384 51.59 -9.07 29.99
CA ARG A 384 53.01 -9.07 30.35
C ARG A 384 53.24 -8.39 31.70
N ILE A 385 52.61 -7.23 31.93
CA ILE A 385 52.59 -6.51 33.22
C ILE A 385 51.88 -7.31 34.31
N GLY A 386 50.72 -7.91 34.03
CA GLY A 386 49.95 -8.72 34.98
C GLY A 386 50.75 -9.92 35.50
N ILE A 387 51.46 -10.62 34.61
CA ILE A 387 52.41 -11.69 34.98
C ILE A 387 53.54 -11.14 35.85
N ALA A 388 54.12 -9.99 35.50
CA ALA A 388 55.20 -9.36 36.27
C ALA A 388 54.78 -9.05 37.71
N LEU A 389 53.58 -8.48 37.88
CA LEU A 389 52.97 -8.17 39.17
C LEU A 389 52.70 -9.44 39.98
N ALA A 390 52.17 -10.50 39.35
CA ALA A 390 51.90 -11.77 40.00
C ALA A 390 53.19 -12.47 40.47
N THR A 391 54.25 -12.49 39.66
CA THR A 391 55.56 -13.07 40.02
C THR A 391 56.24 -12.31 41.16
N ALA A 392 56.19 -10.97 41.15
CA ALA A 392 56.76 -10.15 42.22
C ALA A 392 55.88 -10.04 43.48
N GLN A 393 54.61 -10.47 43.38
CA GLN A 393 53.56 -10.35 44.41
C GLN A 393 53.19 -8.90 44.76
N PHE A 394 53.24 -7.99 43.79
CA PHE A 394 52.86 -6.58 43.99
C PHE A 394 51.36 -6.34 43.83
N LYS A 395 50.85 -5.32 44.53
CA LYS A 395 49.51 -4.77 44.29
C LYS A 395 49.56 -3.66 43.25
N ALA A 396 48.46 -3.45 42.54
CA ALA A 396 48.33 -2.42 41.53
C ALA A 396 47.10 -1.52 41.76
N LYS A 397 47.21 -0.24 41.39
CA LYS A 397 46.09 0.67 41.22
C LYS A 397 46.11 1.24 39.80
N VAL A 398 45.06 0.98 39.04
CA VAL A 398 44.88 1.49 37.68
C VAL A 398 44.12 2.81 37.74
N VAL A 399 44.70 3.87 37.18
CA VAL A 399 44.08 5.21 37.10
C VAL A 399 43.91 5.59 35.64
N GLY A 400 42.68 5.91 35.24
CA GLY A 400 42.33 6.33 33.89
C GLY A 400 42.07 7.83 33.79
N TYR A 401 42.58 8.44 32.72
CA TYR A 401 42.41 9.86 32.40
C TYR A 401 41.94 10.06 30.95
N THR A 402 41.29 11.19 30.71
CA THR A 402 40.76 11.66 29.42
C THR A 402 41.38 13.02 29.06
N ASP A 403 41.06 13.54 27.87
CA ASP A 403 41.32 14.95 27.55
C ASP A 403 40.10 15.81 27.92
N ASN A 404 40.28 17.13 27.94
CA ASN A 404 39.24 18.08 28.35
C ASN A 404 38.08 18.27 27.34
N ARG A 405 37.98 17.44 26.29
CA ARG A 405 36.86 17.57 25.33
C ARG A 405 35.62 16.92 25.94
N PRO A 406 34.48 17.64 26.05
CA PRO A 406 33.25 17.02 26.51
C PRO A 406 32.78 15.94 25.53
N ILE A 407 32.45 14.75 26.05
CA ILE A 407 32.00 13.62 25.23
C ILE A 407 30.49 13.63 24.96
N TYR A 408 30.06 14.43 23.98
CA TYR A 408 28.68 14.37 23.51
C TYR A 408 28.47 13.17 22.57
N GLY A 409 27.57 12.25 22.94
CA GLY A 409 27.11 11.17 22.05
C GLY A 409 28.11 10.04 21.76
N SER A 410 29.19 9.91 22.54
CA SER A 410 30.05 8.72 22.48
C SER A 410 29.31 7.51 23.05
N ARG A 411 29.10 6.47 22.22
CA ARG A 411 28.20 5.33 22.48
C ARG A 411 28.36 4.68 23.87
N GLY A 412 27.61 5.16 24.85
CA GLY A 412 27.45 4.53 26.17
C GLY A 412 27.96 5.32 27.39
N TYR A 413 28.67 6.45 27.23
CA TYR A 413 29.24 7.21 28.35
C TYR A 413 28.73 8.64 28.37
N GLY A 414 28.16 9.08 29.51
CA GLY A 414 27.55 10.40 29.67
C GLY A 414 28.54 11.54 29.91
N ASN A 415 29.66 11.27 30.60
CA ASN A 415 30.70 12.27 30.87
C ASN A 415 32.10 11.66 30.95
N ASN A 416 33.12 12.55 30.97
CA ASN A 416 34.53 12.16 30.96
C ASN A 416 34.91 11.29 32.17
N GLN A 417 34.28 11.50 33.33
CA GLN A 417 34.46 10.67 34.50
C GLN A 417 34.10 9.20 34.21
N ALA A 418 32.90 8.93 33.72
CA ALA A 418 32.44 7.57 33.39
C ALA A 418 33.31 6.89 32.32
N LEU A 419 33.77 7.63 31.30
CA LEU A 419 34.68 7.09 30.28
C LEU A 419 36.07 6.76 30.84
N SER A 420 36.59 7.60 31.75
CA SER A 420 37.90 7.39 32.38
C SER A 420 37.89 6.15 33.30
N GLU A 421 36.79 5.95 34.04
CA GLU A 421 36.59 4.82 34.94
C GLU A 421 36.43 3.51 34.16
N ALA A 422 35.62 3.51 33.09
CA ALA A 422 35.46 2.34 32.23
C ALA A 422 36.78 1.90 31.57
N ARG A 423 37.65 2.85 31.18
CA ARG A 423 38.99 2.55 30.65
C ARG A 423 39.91 1.94 31.70
N ALA A 424 39.92 2.50 32.91
CA ALA A 424 40.69 1.97 34.02
C ALA A 424 40.22 0.56 34.41
N GLN A 425 38.90 0.32 34.37
CA GLN A 425 38.30 -0.97 34.63
C GLN A 425 38.69 -2.02 33.59
N ALA A 426 38.64 -1.68 32.29
CA ALA A 426 39.02 -2.60 31.21
C ALA A 426 40.47 -3.10 31.32
N VAL A 427 41.41 -2.21 31.70
CA VAL A 427 42.80 -2.59 31.99
C VAL A 427 42.91 -3.37 33.30
N GLY A 428 42.18 -2.96 34.34
CA GLY A 428 42.13 -3.64 35.63
C GLY A 428 41.63 -5.08 35.54
N ASP A 429 40.63 -5.36 34.71
CA ASP A 429 40.06 -6.71 34.54
C ASP A 429 41.00 -7.67 33.80
N ILE A 430 41.82 -7.17 32.87
CA ILE A 430 42.94 -7.94 32.30
C ILE A 430 43.95 -8.28 33.42
N LEU A 431 44.37 -7.30 34.23
CA LEU A 431 45.33 -7.53 35.31
C LEU A 431 44.83 -8.52 36.38
N LYS A 432 43.54 -8.47 36.75
CA LYS A 432 42.90 -9.41 37.71
C LYS A 432 42.95 -10.87 37.26
N THR A 433 43.09 -11.12 35.96
CA THR A 433 43.26 -12.49 35.43
C THR A 433 44.55 -13.14 35.93
N TYR A 434 45.60 -12.33 36.16
CA TYR A 434 46.92 -12.74 36.61
C TYR A 434 47.14 -12.52 38.11
N VAL A 435 46.72 -11.36 38.63
CA VAL A 435 46.92 -10.97 40.04
C VAL A 435 45.64 -11.23 40.83
N ARG A 436 45.66 -12.29 41.66
CA ARG A 436 44.49 -12.74 42.43
C ARG A 436 44.56 -12.29 43.89
N GLY A 437 43.42 -11.86 44.43
CA GLY A 437 43.23 -11.49 45.83
C GLY A 437 42.42 -10.20 45.99
N ASP A 438 41.63 -10.10 47.06
CA ASP A 438 40.81 -8.92 47.31
C ASP A 438 41.68 -7.66 47.51
N GLY A 439 41.34 -6.61 46.76
CA GLY A 439 42.13 -5.37 46.74
C GLY A 439 43.55 -5.53 46.18
N ALA A 440 43.84 -6.57 45.40
CA ALA A 440 45.13 -6.70 44.71
C ALA A 440 45.24 -5.80 43.46
N VAL A 441 44.11 -5.52 42.81
CA VAL A 441 43.98 -4.55 41.71
C VAL A 441 42.83 -3.59 42.03
N ALA A 442 43.17 -2.32 42.31
CA ALA A 442 42.21 -1.22 42.45
C ALA A 442 42.06 -0.45 41.13
N VAL A 443 40.92 0.21 40.93
CA VAL A 443 40.55 0.96 39.72
C VAL A 443 40.01 2.34 40.12
N GLU A 444 40.40 3.39 39.40
CA GLU A 444 39.91 4.76 39.59
C GLU A 444 39.82 5.51 38.24
N GLY A 445 38.71 6.18 37.98
CA GLY A 445 38.60 7.19 36.91
C GLY A 445 38.82 8.59 37.47
N ARG A 446 39.54 9.44 36.72
CA ARG A 446 39.80 10.86 37.08
C ARG A 446 39.31 11.89 36.07
N GLY A 447 38.55 11.48 35.05
CA GLY A 447 38.09 12.37 34.00
C GLY A 447 39.26 13.07 33.32
N ASP A 448 39.18 14.38 33.16
CA ASP A 448 40.22 15.25 32.58
C ASP A 448 41.09 15.96 33.64
N ALA A 449 41.01 15.55 34.91
CA ALA A 449 41.87 16.04 35.98
C ALA A 449 43.35 15.69 35.77
N ASP A 450 44.23 16.39 36.50
CA ASP A 450 45.68 16.19 36.48
C ASP A 450 46.30 16.09 35.06
N PRO A 451 46.13 17.10 34.17
CA PRO A 451 46.70 17.07 32.82
C PRO A 451 48.24 17.15 32.85
N VAL A 452 48.89 16.30 32.06
CA VAL A 452 50.38 16.22 31.94
C VAL A 452 50.92 17.03 30.76
N ALA A 453 50.06 17.46 29.84
CA ALA A 453 50.38 18.27 28.66
C ALA A 453 49.29 19.32 28.39
N SER A 454 49.54 20.26 27.49
CA SER A 454 48.53 21.25 27.07
C SER A 454 47.34 20.54 26.40
N ASN A 455 46.13 20.88 26.87
CA ASN A 455 44.89 20.43 26.25
C ASN A 455 44.55 21.18 24.95
N ASP A 456 45.36 22.15 24.52
CA ASP A 456 45.10 22.98 23.34
C ASP A 456 45.63 22.33 22.04
N THR A 457 46.65 21.46 22.16
CA THR A 457 47.24 20.74 21.01
C THR A 457 46.71 19.31 20.91
N LYS A 458 46.64 18.77 19.68
CA LYS A 458 46.22 17.37 19.44
C LYS A 458 47.15 16.37 20.14
N ASP A 459 48.44 16.68 20.17
CA ASP A 459 49.48 15.82 20.76
C ASP A 459 49.42 15.86 22.29
N GLY A 460 49.17 17.02 22.89
CA GLY A 460 48.96 17.13 24.33
C GLY A 460 47.66 16.49 24.80
N GLN A 461 46.57 16.64 24.05
CA GLN A 461 45.34 15.86 24.25
C GLN A 461 45.60 14.34 24.18
N ALA A 462 46.48 13.89 23.28
CA ALA A 462 46.87 12.48 23.17
C ALA A 462 47.71 11.97 24.36
N GLN A 463 48.46 12.85 25.03
CA GLN A 463 49.18 12.55 26.27
C GLN A 463 48.29 12.62 27.52
N ASN A 464 47.25 13.46 27.52
CA ASN A 464 46.31 13.60 28.64
C ASN A 464 45.32 12.45 28.72
N ARG A 465 44.84 11.95 27.57
CA ARG A 465 44.27 10.60 27.49
C ARG A 465 45.39 9.61 27.88
N ARG A 466 45.40 9.10 29.12
CA ARG A 466 46.41 8.15 29.60
C ARG A 466 45.86 7.14 30.59
N THR A 467 46.54 6.01 30.71
CA THR A 467 46.30 5.02 31.78
C THR A 467 47.59 4.76 32.51
N GLU A 468 47.52 4.87 33.83
CA GLU A 468 48.64 4.74 34.75
C GLU A 468 48.39 3.56 35.69
N ILE A 469 49.35 2.67 35.82
CA ILE A 469 49.32 1.55 36.76
C ILE A 469 50.34 1.87 37.86
N LEU A 470 49.85 2.28 39.02
CA LEU A 470 50.68 2.49 40.20
C LEU A 470 50.93 1.13 40.87
N VAL A 471 52.19 0.70 40.87
CA VAL A 471 52.65 -0.53 41.53
C VAL A 471 53.04 -0.19 42.95
N ILE A 472 52.37 -0.84 43.89
CA ILE A 472 52.52 -0.63 45.33
C ILE A 472 53.34 -1.80 45.88
N GLY A 473 54.66 -1.58 46.00
CA GLY A 473 55.57 -2.44 46.73
C GLY A 473 55.46 -2.24 48.24
N LYS A 474 56.17 -3.07 49.02
CA LYS A 474 56.34 -2.82 50.45
C LYS A 474 57.55 -1.89 50.70
N PRO A 475 57.63 -1.22 51.87
CA PRO A 475 58.79 -0.37 52.19
C PRO A 475 60.13 -1.10 52.17
N GLU A 476 60.12 -2.42 52.41
CA GLU A 476 61.29 -3.31 52.38
C GLU A 476 61.83 -3.59 50.95
N ASP A 477 61.10 -3.27 49.89
CA ASP A 477 61.51 -3.45 48.49
C ASP A 477 62.34 -2.26 47.93
N GLY A 478 62.75 -1.32 48.79
CA GLY A 478 63.34 -0.02 48.41
C GLY A 478 64.77 -0.05 47.85
N TYR A 479 65.07 0.92 46.98
CA TYR A 479 66.39 1.17 46.41
C TYR A 479 67.12 2.29 47.18
N THR A 480 68.31 2.01 47.71
CA THR A 480 69.14 2.95 48.48
C THR A 480 70.09 3.78 47.60
N GLY A 481 69.56 4.40 46.55
CA GLY A 481 70.27 5.40 45.74
C GLY A 481 69.59 6.77 45.79
N SER A 482 70.38 7.83 45.65
CA SER A 482 69.94 9.23 45.83
C SER A 482 68.70 9.59 45.00
N PRO A 483 67.80 10.44 45.51
CA PRO A 483 66.63 10.88 44.76
C PRO A 483 67.05 11.63 43.49
N LEU A 484 66.62 11.14 42.33
CA LEU A 484 66.55 11.97 41.13
C LEU A 484 65.46 13.01 41.37
N VAL A 485 65.89 14.24 41.66
CA VAL A 485 65.01 15.39 41.87
C VAL A 485 64.07 15.52 40.68
N LEU A 486 62.76 15.58 40.96
CA LEU A 486 61.71 15.71 39.96
C LEU A 486 61.67 17.13 39.37
N SER A 487 62.72 17.54 38.65
CA SER A 487 62.71 18.76 37.86
C SER A 487 62.01 18.50 36.53
N LEU A 488 60.70 18.81 36.49
CA LEU A 488 59.97 18.96 35.22
C LEU A 488 60.64 20.08 34.40
N PRO A 489 60.91 19.90 33.09
CA PRO A 489 61.44 20.97 32.26
C PRO A 489 60.41 22.11 32.15
N PRO A 490 60.83 23.39 32.19
CA PRO A 490 59.90 24.51 32.10
C PRO A 490 59.24 24.56 30.71
N VAL A 491 57.90 24.56 30.68
CA VAL A 491 57.12 24.68 29.45
C VAL A 491 57.29 26.10 28.89
N ASN A 492 57.98 26.20 27.74
CA ASN A 492 58.22 27.47 27.07
C ASN A 492 56.90 28.03 26.46
N ARG A 493 56.37 29.13 27.03
CA ARG A 493 55.11 29.76 26.62
C ARG A 493 55.29 30.96 25.67
N SER A 494 56.05 30.83 24.59
CA SER A 494 56.10 31.88 23.55
C SER A 494 56.76 31.45 22.23
N ALA A 495 55.95 31.19 21.20
CA ALA A 495 56.34 31.30 19.79
C ALA A 495 55.08 31.45 18.89
N PRO A 496 54.91 32.57 18.16
CA PRO A 496 53.87 32.69 17.12
C PRO A 496 54.29 31.96 15.83
N LEU A 497 53.30 31.42 15.10
CA LEU A 497 53.51 30.83 13.78
C LEU A 497 53.72 31.93 12.71
N PRO A 498 54.66 31.77 11.76
CA PRO A 498 54.70 32.59 10.54
C PRO A 498 53.58 32.18 9.57
N GLY A 499 53.05 33.14 8.81
CA GLY A 499 51.90 32.93 7.93
C GLY A 499 52.21 32.30 6.57
N GLY A 500 51.17 31.73 5.95
CA GLY A 500 51.12 31.24 4.56
C GLY A 500 49.63 31.10 4.18
N VAL A 501 49.03 32.11 3.54
CA VAL A 501 48.93 32.30 2.07
C VAL A 501 47.82 31.44 1.45
N THR A 502 46.73 32.12 1.10
CA THR A 502 45.64 31.78 0.15
C THR A 502 46.13 31.66 -1.30
N PRO A 503 45.36 31.08 -2.26
CA PRO A 503 43.92 30.81 -2.22
C PRO A 503 43.50 29.34 -2.26
#